data_AF-A0A126P1J5-F1
#
_entry.id   AF-A0A126P1J5-F1
#
_cell.length_a   1.000
_cell.length_b   1.000
_cell.length_c   1.000
_cell.angle_alpha   90.00
_cell.angle_beta   90.00
_cell.angle_gamma   90.00
#
_symmetry.space_group_name_H-M   'P 1'
#
loop_
_entity.id
_entity.type
_entity.pdbx_description
1 polymer ?
#
loop_
_entity_poly.entity_id
_entity_poly.type
_entity_poly.pdbx_seq_one_letter_code
_entity_poly.pdbx_strand_id
1 'polypeptide(L)'
;MEPVTKMDAMIRACQRAFLALAWACLTLPAFAQPAIAPEPARVALVIGNSAYGRANASEAAGDARLVAEALRQGRFDVVTVENGNRADMQAAIESFSRKLRRGGVAVVFYAGQAVQLRGRNFLVPVNTSPQSTQDVARQVIDLDLILDPLIVSRPLSATVFVDASRENPWQEAIGGGLKGLAPVDRMETIAVVSSAPPGRITSETGRETAAVAEWLKAIRTPNLDMTVALSRTRDAMARQARRHPPLWLSSLPPKGLVVTVPGRPAETAQNSRAVIPIPDFPAQAGRPDAYELSFWDTIKTSENAAEYRAYLDAYPNGRFTALAKAREQLFRNKAGASSASLAAATPGRPVSVSGAEKTTRDCEDCPELTLIPPGSFEMGSNELFEFEKPVHSVTIRNGFHLGTREVTFAEWDACVDQGGCTYRPSDRNLGRGQRPVTDIHWNDAVAYTAWLSLKTKRKYRLPSEAEWEYAARAGSTATYPWGRTLDKEQANCVGCNAQARKQTVEVGQFPANAFGLYDMAGNAAEWVADCWSESYRAAPRDGSAYTTPACRERVLRGGSFNNDPRYLRSAARFKYETDVRFYTNGFRVLREP
;
A
#
# COMPACT_ATOMS: atom_id res chain seq x y z
N MET A 1 -20.58 -65.58 61.17
CA MET A 1 -19.22 -65.10 60.87
C MET A 1 -18.83 -65.74 59.55
N GLU A 2 -18.55 -65.05 58.45
CA GLU A 2 -17.93 -63.74 58.29
C GLU A 2 -18.55 -62.98 57.10
N PRO A 3 -19.20 -61.83 57.34
CA PRO A 3 -19.60 -60.86 56.32
C PRO A 3 -18.44 -59.92 55.95
N VAL A 4 -17.19 -60.41 55.96
CA VAL A 4 -15.99 -59.55 55.86
C VAL A 4 -15.35 -59.60 54.46
N THR A 5 -15.60 -60.63 53.65
CA THR A 5 -14.90 -60.82 52.36
C THR A 5 -15.47 -60.04 51.18
N LYS A 6 -16.74 -59.57 51.23
CA LYS A 6 -17.32 -58.78 50.14
C LYS A 6 -17.01 -57.28 50.21
N MET A 7 -16.76 -56.74 51.39
CA MET A 7 -16.49 -55.31 51.57
C MET A 7 -15.06 -54.95 51.13
N ASP A 8 -14.08 -55.82 51.40
CA ASP A 8 -12.69 -55.63 50.96
C ASP A 8 -12.49 -55.75 49.44
N ALA A 9 -13.29 -56.57 48.76
CA ALA A 9 -13.24 -56.69 47.30
C ALA A 9 -13.79 -55.42 46.61
N MET A 10 -14.81 -54.79 47.21
CA MET A 10 -15.43 -53.57 46.68
C MET A 10 -14.54 -52.33 46.90
N ILE A 11 -13.84 -52.26 48.04
CA ILE A 11 -12.91 -51.17 48.34
C ILE A 11 -11.69 -51.19 47.41
N ARG A 12 -11.13 -52.37 47.09
CA ARG A 12 -9.99 -52.49 46.16
C ARG A 12 -10.37 -52.18 44.71
N ALA A 13 -11.60 -52.46 44.30
CA ALA A 13 -12.11 -52.08 42.98
C ALA A 13 -12.32 -50.55 42.87
N CYS A 14 -12.80 -49.91 43.93
CA CYS A 14 -13.00 -48.46 43.96
C CYS A 14 -11.67 -47.68 44.01
N GLN A 15 -10.66 -48.20 44.72
CA GLN A 15 -9.31 -47.60 44.75
C GLN A 15 -8.59 -47.68 43.40
N ARG A 16 -8.75 -48.77 42.63
CA ARG A 16 -8.17 -48.90 41.28
C ARG A 16 -8.86 -48.01 40.25
N ALA A 17 -10.17 -47.78 40.39
CA ALA A 17 -10.91 -46.83 39.54
C ALA A 17 -10.53 -45.37 39.83
N PHE A 18 -10.26 -45.03 41.10
CA PHE A 18 -9.80 -43.68 41.47
C PHE A 18 -8.37 -43.37 41.00
N LEU A 19 -7.47 -44.36 41.01
CA LEU A 19 -6.10 -44.20 40.50
C LEU A 19 -6.05 -44.09 38.95
N ALA A 20 -6.98 -44.74 38.24
CA ALA A 20 -7.10 -44.61 36.79
C ALA A 20 -7.71 -43.26 36.36
N LEU A 21 -8.65 -42.70 37.14
CA LEU A 21 -9.16 -41.34 36.89
C LEU A 21 -8.17 -40.23 37.29
N ALA A 22 -7.31 -40.47 38.29
CA ALA A 22 -6.28 -39.51 38.70
C ALA A 22 -5.13 -39.38 37.67
N TRP A 23 -4.87 -40.40 36.85
CA TRP A 23 -3.87 -40.35 35.77
C TRP A 23 -4.42 -39.80 34.44
N ALA A 24 -5.74 -39.76 34.26
CA ALA A 24 -6.37 -39.16 33.07
C ALA A 24 -6.58 -37.63 33.17
N CYS A 25 -6.34 -37.03 34.34
CA CYS A 25 -6.49 -35.58 34.59
C CYS A 25 -5.16 -34.82 34.76
N LEU A 26 -4.01 -35.44 34.47
CA LEU A 26 -2.68 -34.81 34.60
C LEU A 26 -2.01 -34.42 33.28
N THR A 27 -2.72 -34.49 32.15
CA THR A 27 -2.35 -33.75 30.94
C THR A 27 -2.98 -32.36 30.99
N LEU A 28 -2.44 -31.48 31.83
CA LEU A 28 -2.68 -30.05 31.73
C LEU A 28 -2.26 -29.61 30.31
N PRO A 29 -3.12 -28.93 29.53
CA PRO A 29 -2.61 -28.21 28.38
C PRO A 29 -1.61 -27.21 28.93
N ALA A 30 -0.35 -27.32 28.48
CA ALA A 30 0.65 -26.31 28.72
C ALA A 30 0.00 -24.95 28.45
N PHE A 31 0.01 -24.06 29.44
CA PHE A 31 -0.44 -22.69 29.28
C PHE A 31 0.27 -22.13 28.06
N ALA A 32 -0.42 -22.09 26.91
CA ALA A 32 -0.04 -21.25 25.81
C ALA A 32 -0.12 -19.84 26.38
N GLN A 33 1.03 -19.30 26.79
CA GLN A 33 1.16 -17.88 27.03
C GLN A 33 0.57 -17.21 25.78
N PRO A 34 -0.41 -16.30 25.91
CA PRO A 34 -0.88 -15.56 24.76
C PRO A 34 0.36 -14.93 24.15
N ALA A 35 0.71 -15.34 22.93
CA ALA A 35 1.75 -14.70 22.17
C ALA A 35 1.37 -13.22 22.16
N ILE A 36 2.19 -12.40 22.83
CA ILE A 36 2.01 -10.95 22.85
C ILE A 36 2.03 -10.55 21.39
N ALA A 37 0.87 -10.11 20.88
CA ALA A 37 0.77 -9.66 19.50
C ALA A 37 1.86 -8.61 19.26
N PRO A 38 2.64 -8.73 18.17
CA PRO A 38 3.70 -7.77 17.91
C PRO A 38 3.12 -6.35 17.92
N GLU A 39 3.75 -5.44 18.66
CA GLU A 39 3.28 -4.05 18.72
C GLU A 39 3.19 -3.48 17.29
N PRO A 40 2.11 -2.76 16.96
CA PRO A 40 1.90 -2.23 15.63
C PRO A 40 3.07 -1.32 15.25
N ALA A 41 3.57 -1.43 14.01
CA ALA A 41 4.69 -0.61 13.53
C ALA A 41 4.36 0.88 13.68
N ARG A 42 5.25 1.65 14.31
CA ARG A 42 5.06 3.08 14.62
C ARG A 42 6.04 3.87 13.79
N VAL A 43 5.57 4.60 12.79
CA VAL A 43 6.46 5.27 11.82
C VAL A 43 6.11 6.75 11.77
N ALA A 44 7.11 7.61 11.67
CA ALA A 44 6.87 9.04 11.50
C ALA A 44 7.76 9.68 10.43
N LEU A 45 7.21 10.71 9.79
CA LEU A 45 7.95 11.62 8.91
C LEU A 45 7.83 13.02 9.49
N VAL A 46 8.95 13.66 9.74
CA VAL A 46 8.99 15.00 10.34
C VAL A 46 9.88 15.89 9.47
N ILE A 47 9.28 16.90 8.85
CA ILE A 47 9.96 17.84 7.97
C ILE A 47 9.81 19.24 8.54
N GLY A 48 10.92 19.92 8.77
CA GLY A 48 10.96 21.30 9.26
C GLY A 48 11.83 22.17 8.36
N ASN A 49 11.22 23.09 7.62
CA ASN A 49 11.92 24.01 6.73
C ASN A 49 11.77 25.45 7.23
N SER A 50 12.89 26.09 7.52
CA SER A 50 12.98 27.47 8.03
C SER A 50 13.82 28.38 7.12
N ALA A 51 14.82 27.83 6.43
CA ALA A 51 15.84 28.56 5.67
C ALA A 51 15.39 28.92 4.24
N TYR A 52 14.35 29.74 4.11
CA TYR A 52 13.83 30.22 2.82
C TYR A 52 14.45 31.56 2.34
N GLY A 53 15.55 32.00 2.97
CA GLY A 53 16.16 33.30 2.67
C GLY A 53 15.27 34.47 3.10
N ARG A 54 14.60 35.15 2.15
CA ARG A 54 13.77 36.35 2.42
C ARG A 54 12.47 36.06 3.18
N ALA A 55 12.01 34.81 3.20
CA ALA A 55 10.77 34.39 3.85
C ALA A 55 11.04 33.40 4.99
N ASN A 56 11.86 33.83 5.96
CA ASN A 56 12.21 33.01 7.11
C ASN A 56 10.97 32.46 7.82
N ALA A 57 10.80 31.15 7.82
CA ALA A 57 9.88 30.44 8.71
C ALA A 57 10.65 30.05 9.98
N SER A 58 11.13 31.06 10.72
CA SER A 58 12.23 30.95 11.70
C SER A 58 12.08 29.88 12.78
N GLU A 59 10.87 29.37 13.03
CA GLU A 59 10.56 28.41 14.10
C GLU A 59 10.26 26.99 13.60
N ALA A 60 9.99 26.80 12.30
CA ALA A 60 9.55 25.52 11.75
C ALA A 60 10.54 24.35 12.00
N ALA A 61 11.84 24.61 11.87
CA ALA A 61 12.89 23.65 12.20
C ALA A 61 12.93 23.32 13.70
N GLY A 62 12.72 24.33 14.57
CA GLY A 62 12.65 24.14 16.02
C GLY A 62 11.47 23.26 16.43
N ASP A 63 10.29 23.55 15.89
CA ASP A 63 9.06 22.77 16.13
C ASP A 63 9.21 21.32 15.64
N ALA A 64 9.76 21.14 14.45
CA ALA A 64 10.03 19.81 13.90
C ALA A 64 10.98 19.00 14.81
N ARG A 65 12.02 19.61 15.39
CA ARG A 65 12.89 18.92 16.36
C ARG A 65 12.12 18.50 17.63
N LEU A 66 11.28 19.37 18.18
CA LEU A 66 10.49 19.07 19.38
C LEU A 66 9.45 17.96 19.15
N VAL A 67 8.82 17.95 17.97
CA VAL A 67 7.89 16.90 17.54
C VAL A 67 8.61 15.60 17.29
N ALA A 68 9.75 15.62 16.57
CA ALA A 68 10.55 14.42 16.33
C ALA A 68 11.02 13.79 17.65
N GLU A 69 11.44 14.59 18.63
CA GLU A 69 11.83 14.10 19.95
C GLU A 69 10.66 13.44 20.69
N ALA A 70 9.49 14.10 20.72
CA ALA A 70 8.30 13.53 21.35
C ALA A 70 7.88 12.19 20.71
N LEU A 71 7.98 12.09 19.38
CA LEU A 71 7.65 10.86 18.65
C LEU A 71 8.69 9.76 18.88
N ARG A 72 10.00 10.08 18.94
CA ARG A 72 11.04 9.11 19.30
C ARG A 72 10.85 8.56 20.71
N GLN A 73 10.55 9.43 21.68
CA GLN A 73 10.18 9.01 23.04
C GLN A 73 8.92 8.12 23.05
N GLY A 74 7.99 8.37 22.13
CA GLY A 74 6.82 7.54 21.85
C GLY A 74 7.09 6.25 21.06
N ARG A 75 8.37 5.87 20.88
CA ARG A 75 8.84 4.68 20.15
C ARG A 75 8.47 4.66 18.66
N PHE A 76 8.34 5.82 18.03
CA PHE A 76 8.20 5.89 16.57
C PHE A 76 9.57 5.78 15.90
N ASP A 77 9.63 5.07 14.77
CA ASP A 77 10.74 5.15 13.83
C ASP A 77 10.58 6.44 13.01
N VAL A 78 11.30 7.49 13.42
CA VAL A 78 11.15 8.85 12.88
C VAL A 78 12.18 9.12 11.77
N VAL A 79 11.70 9.36 10.56
CA VAL A 79 12.46 9.95 9.46
C VAL A 79 12.37 11.47 9.57
N THR A 80 13.51 12.15 9.71
CA THR A 80 13.56 13.62 9.86
C THR A 80 14.27 14.28 8.68
N VAL A 81 13.75 15.41 8.23
CA VAL A 81 14.42 16.34 7.32
C VAL A 81 14.34 17.73 7.90
N GLU A 82 15.47 18.43 7.96
CA GLU A 82 15.53 19.81 8.39
C GLU A 82 16.16 20.65 7.29
N ASN A 83 15.50 21.74 6.90
CA ASN A 83 15.93 22.63 5.82
C ASN A 83 16.33 21.84 4.55
N GLY A 84 15.50 20.88 4.17
CA GLY A 84 15.77 19.98 3.05
C GLY A 84 15.44 20.62 1.71
N ASN A 85 16.32 20.41 0.72
CA ASN A 85 16.00 20.72 -0.66
C ASN A 85 15.00 19.69 -1.22
N ARG A 86 14.59 19.84 -2.48
CA ARG A 86 13.61 18.95 -3.13
C ARG A 86 14.03 17.47 -3.07
N ALA A 87 15.29 17.17 -3.35
CA ALA A 87 15.80 15.80 -3.37
C ALA A 87 15.82 15.19 -1.96
N ASP A 88 16.23 15.97 -0.96
CA ASP A 88 16.25 15.52 0.44
C ASP A 88 14.84 15.17 0.93
N MET A 89 13.86 16.04 0.66
CA MET A 89 12.47 15.80 1.01
C MET A 89 11.92 14.56 0.29
N GLN A 90 12.20 14.40 -1.00
CA GLN A 90 11.73 13.24 -1.76
C GLN A 90 12.34 11.92 -1.25
N ALA A 91 13.65 11.89 -1.00
CA ALA A 91 14.32 10.72 -0.44
C ALA A 91 13.76 10.33 0.94
N ALA A 92 13.40 11.33 1.76
CA ALA A 92 12.79 11.09 3.06
C ALA A 92 11.35 10.58 2.96
N ILE A 93 10.55 11.11 2.04
CA ILE A 93 9.19 10.61 1.76
C ILE A 93 9.26 9.15 1.28
N GLU A 94 10.21 8.81 0.41
CA GLU A 94 10.42 7.44 -0.04
C GLU A 94 10.89 6.53 1.11
N SER A 95 11.79 6.99 1.97
CA SER A 95 12.24 6.26 3.15
C SER A 95 11.08 6.00 4.13
N PHE A 96 10.27 7.01 4.39
CA PHE A 96 9.05 6.91 5.17
C PHE A 96 8.07 5.90 4.56
N SER A 97 7.79 6.02 3.26
CA SER A 97 6.91 5.11 2.52
C SER A 97 7.35 3.65 2.63
N ARG A 98 8.66 3.36 2.52
CA ARG A 98 9.20 2.00 2.70
C ARG A 98 9.04 1.44 4.12
N LYS A 99 8.89 2.30 5.12
CA LYS A 99 8.73 1.91 6.54
C LYS A 99 7.26 1.68 6.91
N LEU A 100 6.30 2.25 6.18
CA LEU A 100 4.88 2.07 6.43
C LEU A 100 4.47 0.59 6.37
N ARG A 101 3.57 0.18 7.27
CA ARG A 101 3.02 -1.18 7.35
C ARG A 101 1.53 -1.10 7.64
N ARG A 102 0.78 -2.05 7.08
CA ARG A 102 -0.65 -2.21 7.35
C ARG A 102 -0.92 -2.50 8.82
N GLY A 103 -1.93 -1.84 9.37
CA GLY A 103 -2.25 -1.92 10.81
C GLY A 103 -1.21 -1.25 11.72
N GLY A 104 -0.17 -0.62 11.16
CA GLY A 104 0.73 0.26 11.89
C GLY A 104 0.06 1.60 12.22
N VAL A 105 0.77 2.47 12.93
CA VAL A 105 0.33 3.84 13.18
C VAL A 105 1.35 4.82 12.62
N ALA A 106 0.86 5.91 12.02
CA ALA A 106 1.72 6.86 11.33
C ALA A 106 1.49 8.31 11.77
N VAL A 107 2.56 9.07 11.93
CA VAL A 107 2.48 10.51 12.17
C VAL A 107 3.35 11.23 11.14
N VAL A 108 2.76 12.13 10.38
CA VAL A 108 3.50 13.06 9.53
C VAL A 108 3.37 14.45 10.11
N PHE A 109 4.49 15.14 10.27
CA PHE A 109 4.55 16.54 10.65
C PHE A 109 5.33 17.32 9.60
N TYR A 110 4.72 18.36 9.05
CA TYR A 110 5.37 19.32 8.19
C TYR A 110 5.22 20.71 8.80
N ALA A 111 6.33 21.41 8.97
CA ALA A 111 6.35 22.83 9.27
C ALA A 111 7.20 23.57 8.24
N GLY A 112 6.66 24.62 7.64
CA GLY A 112 7.35 25.40 6.61
C GLY A 112 6.37 26.17 5.71
N GLN A 113 6.81 26.49 4.51
CA GLN A 113 6.00 27.20 3.51
C GLN A 113 5.26 26.21 2.61
N ALA A 114 4.01 26.53 2.26
CA ALA A 114 3.24 25.77 1.28
C ALA A 114 2.51 26.72 0.32
N VAL A 115 2.30 26.28 -0.91
CA VAL A 115 1.52 27.00 -1.93
C VAL A 115 0.35 26.16 -2.37
N GLN A 116 -0.72 26.83 -2.81
CA GLN A 116 -1.86 26.19 -3.42
C GLN A 116 -1.92 26.51 -4.91
N LEU A 117 -2.12 25.49 -5.75
CA LEU A 117 -2.40 25.65 -7.17
C LEU A 117 -3.54 24.74 -7.58
N ARG A 118 -4.63 25.32 -8.12
CA ARG A 118 -5.80 24.60 -8.67
C ARG A 118 -6.40 23.55 -7.69
N GLY A 119 -6.57 23.93 -6.43
CA GLY A 119 -7.16 23.04 -5.42
C GLY A 119 -6.18 22.00 -4.83
N ARG A 120 -4.90 22.04 -5.18
CA ARG A 120 -3.88 21.12 -4.67
C ARG A 120 -2.87 21.85 -3.79
N ASN A 121 -2.37 21.14 -2.77
CA ASN A 121 -1.42 21.66 -1.79
C ASN A 121 0.00 21.20 -2.11
N PHE A 122 0.95 22.13 -2.12
CA PHE A 122 2.35 21.84 -2.40
C PHE A 122 3.26 22.38 -1.29
N LEU A 123 4.17 21.54 -0.82
CA LEU A 123 5.17 21.85 0.19
C LEU A 123 6.41 22.43 -0.49
N VAL A 124 6.88 23.59 -0.02
CA VAL A 124 8.01 24.30 -0.63
C VAL A 124 9.32 23.85 0.02
N PRO A 125 10.26 23.24 -0.72
CA PRO A 125 11.60 22.93 -0.22
C PRO A 125 12.43 24.20 0.00
N VAL A 126 13.53 24.11 0.76
CA VAL A 126 14.46 25.25 0.84
C VAL A 126 15.16 25.47 -0.51
N ASN A 127 15.78 26.64 -0.69
CA ASN A 127 16.46 27.05 -1.93
C ASN A 127 15.55 27.07 -3.17
N THR A 128 14.23 27.12 -2.97
CA THR A 128 13.23 27.12 -4.04
C THR A 128 12.49 28.45 -4.02
N SER A 129 12.29 29.07 -5.19
CA SER A 129 11.58 30.35 -5.32
C SER A 129 10.62 30.31 -6.50
N PRO A 130 9.49 29.59 -6.40
CA PRO A 130 8.58 29.39 -7.52
C PRO A 130 7.97 30.73 -7.96
N GLN A 131 8.13 31.10 -9.23
CA GLN A 131 7.61 32.36 -9.78
C GLN A 131 6.45 32.14 -10.76
N SER A 132 6.15 30.87 -11.08
CA SER A 132 5.13 30.50 -12.06
C SER A 132 4.48 29.16 -11.72
N THR A 133 3.33 28.88 -12.33
CA THR A 133 2.67 27.57 -12.24
C THR A 133 3.56 26.42 -12.72
N GLN A 134 4.44 26.66 -13.70
CA GLN A 134 5.37 25.65 -14.20
C GLN A 134 6.51 25.37 -13.20
N ASP A 135 6.99 26.39 -12.49
CA ASP A 135 7.97 26.21 -11.42
C ASP A 135 7.41 25.39 -10.27
N VAL A 136 6.12 25.58 -9.95
CA VAL A 136 5.45 24.74 -8.95
C VAL A 136 5.54 23.26 -9.35
N ALA A 137 5.20 22.92 -10.60
CA ALA A 137 5.25 21.54 -11.06
C ALA A 137 6.68 20.93 -11.05
N ARG A 138 7.72 21.76 -11.20
CA ARG A 138 9.13 21.31 -11.34
C ARG A 138 9.94 21.38 -10.06
N GLN A 139 9.62 22.28 -9.14
CA GLN A 139 10.49 22.62 -8.02
C GLN A 139 9.90 22.28 -6.65
N VAL A 140 8.57 22.34 -6.46
CA VAL A 140 7.95 22.02 -5.17
C VAL A 140 7.44 20.58 -5.07
N ILE A 141 7.16 20.13 -3.85
CA ILE A 141 6.72 18.77 -3.53
C ILE A 141 5.20 18.76 -3.37
N ASP A 142 4.55 17.83 -4.05
CA ASP A 142 3.11 17.62 -3.95
C ASP A 142 2.75 16.95 -2.62
N LEU A 143 1.75 17.45 -1.88
CA LEU A 143 1.32 16.82 -0.64
C LEU A 143 0.81 15.39 -0.87
N ASP A 144 0.26 15.11 -2.05
CA ASP A 144 -0.24 13.79 -2.42
C ASP A 144 0.87 12.71 -2.42
N LEU A 145 2.15 13.09 -2.61
CA LEU A 145 3.28 12.17 -2.49
C LEU A 145 3.46 11.59 -1.08
N ILE A 146 2.91 12.27 -0.07
CA ILE A 146 2.87 11.80 1.33
C ILE A 146 1.56 11.05 1.61
N LEU A 147 0.44 11.53 1.08
CA LEU A 147 -0.89 10.97 1.33
C LEU A 147 -1.07 9.62 0.61
N ASP A 148 -0.62 9.47 -0.62
CA ASP A 148 -0.79 8.25 -1.42
C ASP A 148 -0.17 7.02 -0.74
N PRO A 149 1.08 7.05 -0.22
CA PRO A 149 1.63 5.94 0.56
C PRO A 149 0.83 5.59 1.83
N LEU A 150 0.23 6.59 2.49
CA LEU A 150 -0.60 6.34 3.67
C LEU A 150 -1.92 5.67 3.29
N ILE A 151 -2.54 6.11 2.19
CA ILE A 151 -3.76 5.50 1.64
C ILE A 151 -3.50 4.04 1.26
N VAL A 152 -2.37 3.77 0.59
CA VAL A 152 -1.98 2.41 0.16
C VAL A 152 -1.61 1.52 1.36
N SER A 153 -0.83 2.03 2.31
CA SER A 153 -0.32 1.23 3.43
C SER A 153 -1.38 0.92 4.49
N ARG A 154 -2.43 1.73 4.61
CA ARG A 154 -3.56 1.53 5.54
C ARG A 154 -3.12 1.34 6.99
N PRO A 155 -2.56 2.39 7.59
CA PRO A 155 -2.33 2.39 9.02
C PRO A 155 -3.67 2.23 9.76
N LEU A 156 -3.62 1.63 10.95
CA LEU A 156 -4.72 1.60 11.91
C LEU A 156 -5.23 3.03 12.18
N SER A 157 -4.30 3.98 12.27
CA SER A 157 -4.59 5.39 12.45
C SER A 157 -3.37 6.23 12.02
N ALA A 158 -3.62 7.29 11.26
CA ALA A 158 -2.61 8.23 10.82
C ALA A 158 -3.04 9.68 11.02
N THR A 159 -2.06 10.52 11.32
CA THR A 159 -2.26 11.97 11.43
C THR A 159 -1.18 12.69 10.63
N VAL A 160 -1.60 13.56 9.71
CA VAL A 160 -0.75 14.43 8.90
C VAL A 160 -0.98 15.86 9.35
N PHE A 161 -0.08 16.39 10.16
CA PHE A 161 -0.14 17.75 10.66
C PHE A 161 0.69 18.68 9.76
N VAL A 162 0.01 19.62 9.11
CA VAL A 162 0.59 20.58 8.17
C VAL A 162 0.53 21.98 8.77
N ASP A 163 1.65 22.41 9.37
CA ASP A 163 1.85 23.77 9.84
C ASP A 163 2.45 24.65 8.73
N ALA A 164 1.60 25.03 7.78
CA ALA A 164 2.00 25.81 6.61
C ALA A 164 1.02 26.93 6.26
N SER A 165 0.13 27.29 7.17
CA SER A 165 -0.90 28.30 6.95
C SER A 165 -0.36 29.73 7.12
N ARG A 166 0.89 30.01 6.74
CA ARG A 166 1.49 31.35 6.81
C ARG A 166 1.37 32.05 5.46
N GLU A 167 1.48 33.38 5.44
CA GLU A 167 1.56 34.10 4.17
C GLU A 167 2.81 33.66 3.40
N ASN A 168 2.60 33.27 2.15
CA ASN A 168 3.64 32.77 1.29
C ASN A 168 4.03 33.85 0.27
N PRO A 169 5.31 34.27 0.20
CA PRO A 169 5.76 35.35 -0.69
C PRO A 169 5.56 35.05 -2.20
N TRP A 170 5.40 33.79 -2.57
CA TRP A 170 5.31 33.35 -3.98
C TRP A 170 3.88 33.15 -4.47
N GLN A 171 2.88 33.18 -3.57
CA GLN A 171 1.50 32.82 -3.91
C GLN A 171 0.91 33.75 -4.98
N GLU A 172 1.21 35.05 -4.93
CA GLU A 172 0.76 36.02 -5.92
C GLU A 172 1.36 35.76 -7.31
N ALA A 173 2.67 35.48 -7.38
CA ALA A 173 3.38 35.22 -8.63
C ALA A 173 2.90 33.94 -9.34
N ILE A 174 2.49 32.92 -8.57
CA ILE A 174 2.04 31.63 -9.10
C ILE A 174 0.62 31.70 -9.70
N GLY A 175 -0.12 32.79 -9.52
CA GLY A 175 -1.42 32.98 -10.16
C GLY A 175 -2.58 32.25 -9.47
N GLY A 176 -2.56 32.17 -8.13
CA GLY A 176 -3.65 31.65 -7.33
C GLY A 176 -4.20 32.72 -6.38
N GLY A 177 -5.29 33.40 -6.76
CA GLY A 177 -5.95 34.40 -5.90
C GLY A 177 -6.54 33.86 -4.58
N LEU A 178 -6.37 32.58 -4.30
CA LEU A 178 -6.77 31.92 -3.05
C LEU A 178 -5.57 31.91 -2.09
N LYS A 179 -5.77 32.46 -0.89
CA LYS A 179 -4.77 32.48 0.19
C LYS A 179 -4.85 31.18 1.00
N GLY A 180 -3.72 30.68 1.52
CA GLY A 180 -3.70 29.50 2.39
C GLY A 180 -3.83 28.16 1.64
N LEU A 181 -4.04 27.08 2.38
CA LEU A 181 -4.12 25.72 1.83
C LEU A 181 -5.51 25.44 1.20
N ALA A 182 -5.53 24.56 0.19
CA ALA A 182 -6.75 23.92 -0.31
C ALA A 182 -7.33 22.96 0.74
N PRO A 183 -8.67 22.78 0.76
CA PRO A 183 -9.28 21.72 1.54
C PRO A 183 -8.76 20.37 1.04
N VAL A 184 -8.50 19.47 2.00
CA VAL A 184 -8.19 18.07 1.71
C VAL A 184 -9.42 17.23 2.05
N ASP A 185 -9.77 16.31 1.15
CA ASP A 185 -10.93 15.46 1.33
C ASP A 185 -10.80 14.57 2.56
N ARG A 186 -11.95 14.19 3.12
CA ARG A 186 -12.04 13.29 4.26
C ARG A 186 -11.52 11.90 3.86
N MET A 187 -10.67 11.33 4.70
CA MET A 187 -10.17 9.96 4.58
C MET A 187 -10.51 9.18 5.85
N GLU A 188 -10.67 7.86 5.72
CA GLU A 188 -11.11 7.00 6.83
C GLU A 188 -10.05 6.85 7.92
N THR A 189 -8.82 6.47 7.56
CA THR A 189 -7.76 6.17 8.53
C THR A 189 -6.76 7.31 8.72
N ILE A 190 -6.89 8.37 7.93
CA ILE A 190 -5.93 9.48 7.86
C ILE A 190 -6.66 10.78 8.20
N ALA A 191 -6.20 11.45 9.25
CA ALA A 191 -6.60 12.82 9.55
C ALA A 191 -5.56 13.80 9.04
N VAL A 192 -5.95 14.71 8.15
CA VAL A 192 -5.13 15.85 7.77
C VAL A 192 -5.52 17.04 8.64
N VAL A 193 -4.53 17.60 9.33
CA VAL A 193 -4.69 18.68 10.30
C VAL A 193 -3.90 19.87 9.82
N SER A 194 -4.49 21.06 9.90
CA SER A 194 -3.81 22.31 9.55
C SER A 194 -3.99 23.37 10.63
N SER A 195 -2.95 24.21 10.81
CA SER A 195 -2.93 25.28 11.80
C SER A 195 -3.91 26.42 11.48
N ALA A 196 -4.48 26.48 10.28
CA ALA A 196 -5.61 27.34 9.94
C ALA A 196 -6.59 26.65 8.97
N PRO A 197 -7.84 27.15 8.87
CA PRO A 197 -8.80 26.65 7.88
C PRO A 197 -8.32 26.86 6.44
N PRO A 198 -8.76 26.00 5.50
CA PRO A 198 -8.54 26.20 4.08
C PRO A 198 -8.98 27.59 3.63
N GLY A 199 -8.21 28.19 2.72
CA GLY A 199 -8.47 29.55 2.28
C GLY A 199 -8.01 30.65 3.25
N ARG A 200 -7.38 30.31 4.39
CA ARG A 200 -6.90 31.28 5.38
C ARG A 200 -5.41 31.14 5.68
N ILE A 201 -4.83 32.29 6.03
CA ILE A 201 -3.45 32.42 6.52
C ILE A 201 -3.46 32.96 7.95
N THR A 202 -2.39 32.65 8.68
CA THR A 202 -2.02 33.20 9.97
C THR A 202 -1.27 34.50 9.71
N SER A 203 -1.74 35.60 10.29
CA SER A 203 -1.34 36.97 9.94
C SER A 203 -0.11 37.49 10.70
N GLU A 204 0.54 36.71 11.55
CA GLU A 204 1.57 37.25 12.45
C GLU A 204 2.97 36.67 12.20
N THR A 205 3.87 37.60 11.88
CA THR A 205 5.32 37.46 11.89
C THR A 205 5.82 37.26 13.32
N GLY A 206 6.25 36.05 13.66
CA GLY A 206 7.16 35.82 14.79
C GLY A 206 6.55 35.61 16.17
N ARG A 207 5.33 35.07 16.29
CA ARG A 207 4.88 34.44 17.54
C ARG A 207 4.48 32.99 17.26
N GLU A 208 4.94 32.11 18.14
CA GLU A 208 4.73 30.67 18.20
C GLU A 208 3.47 30.22 17.45
N THR A 209 3.57 29.18 16.61
CA THR A 209 2.38 28.47 16.14
C THR A 209 1.76 27.76 17.34
N ALA A 210 0.92 28.48 18.07
CA ALA A 210 0.24 28.04 19.28
C ALA A 210 -0.47 26.69 19.07
N ALA A 211 -0.89 26.40 17.82
CA ALA A 211 -1.41 25.11 17.42
C ALA A 211 -0.42 23.95 17.63
N VAL A 212 0.85 24.09 17.22
CA VAL A 212 1.89 23.08 17.38
C VAL A 212 2.26 22.93 18.85
N ALA A 213 2.39 24.04 19.59
CA ALA A 213 2.68 24.01 21.02
C ALA A 213 1.56 23.33 21.83
N GLU A 214 0.29 23.64 21.57
CA GLU A 214 -0.86 22.97 22.21
C GLU A 214 -0.95 21.49 21.81
N TRP A 215 -0.67 21.16 20.55
CA TRP A 215 -0.63 19.77 20.09
C TRP A 215 0.49 18.98 20.77
N LEU A 216 1.69 19.56 20.89
CA LEU A 216 2.83 18.98 21.61
C LEU A 216 2.49 18.69 23.07
N LYS A 217 1.81 19.62 23.78
CA LYS A 217 1.32 19.38 25.15
C LYS A 217 0.36 18.19 25.20
N ALA A 218 -0.54 18.09 24.22
CA ALA A 218 -1.51 17.01 24.17
C ALA A 218 -0.84 15.65 23.91
N ILE A 219 0.02 15.52 22.89
CA ILE A 219 0.62 14.23 22.52
C ILE A 219 1.64 13.72 23.55
N ARG A 220 2.23 14.61 24.36
CA ARG A 220 3.10 14.26 25.49
C ARG A 220 2.34 13.73 26.71
N THR A 221 1.01 13.85 26.73
CA THR A 221 0.20 13.31 27.81
C THR A 221 0.20 11.78 27.73
N PRO A 222 0.63 11.06 28.77
CA PRO A 222 0.68 9.61 28.77
C PRO A 222 -0.69 8.98 28.47
N ASN A 223 -0.69 7.97 27.61
CA ASN A 223 -1.88 7.19 27.22
C ASN A 223 -3.02 8.02 26.60
N LEU A 224 -2.72 9.21 26.06
CA LEU A 224 -3.72 10.03 25.39
C LEU A 224 -3.82 9.65 23.91
N ASP A 225 -5.00 9.20 23.51
CA ASP A 225 -5.32 8.89 22.11
C ASP A 225 -5.34 10.15 21.24
N MET A 226 -4.87 10.04 19.99
CA MET A 226 -4.71 11.15 19.07
C MET A 226 -6.04 11.84 18.73
N THR A 227 -7.16 11.10 18.69
CA THR A 227 -8.50 11.71 18.52
C THR A 227 -8.79 12.71 19.64
N VAL A 228 -8.42 12.36 20.89
CA VAL A 228 -8.61 13.22 22.06
C VAL A 228 -7.56 14.33 22.08
N ALA A 229 -6.31 14.03 21.72
CA ALA A 229 -5.23 15.01 21.65
C ALA A 229 -5.57 16.15 20.67
N LEU A 230 -6.04 15.81 19.47
CA LEU A 230 -6.47 16.78 18.46
C LEU A 230 -7.72 17.56 18.89
N SER A 231 -8.68 16.90 19.54
CA SER A 231 -9.86 17.57 20.09
C SER A 231 -9.48 18.59 21.16
N ARG A 232 -8.58 18.24 22.10
CA ARG A 232 -8.05 19.17 23.13
C ARG A 232 -7.30 20.35 22.50
N THR A 233 -6.50 20.07 21.47
CA THR A 233 -5.75 21.10 20.72
C THR A 233 -6.73 22.08 20.06
N ARG A 234 -7.75 21.57 19.37
CA ARG A 234 -8.79 22.38 18.74
C ARG A 234 -9.55 23.24 19.76
N ASP A 235 -9.92 22.67 20.90
CA ASP A 235 -10.63 23.41 21.95
C ASP A 235 -9.75 24.48 22.60
N ALA A 236 -8.46 24.21 22.78
CA ALA A 236 -7.48 25.19 23.25
C ALA A 236 -7.33 26.36 22.26
N MET A 237 -7.28 26.06 20.96
CA MET A 237 -7.26 27.07 19.90
C MET A 237 -8.56 27.87 19.83
N ALA A 238 -9.71 27.21 20.01
CA ALA A 238 -11.01 27.90 20.05
C ALA A 238 -11.11 28.89 21.23
N ARG A 239 -10.56 28.55 22.40
CA ARG A 239 -10.49 29.49 23.55
C ARG A 239 -9.59 30.70 23.27
N GLN A 240 -8.64 30.56 22.37
CA GLN A 240 -7.72 31.61 21.95
C GLN A 240 -8.08 32.19 20.57
N ALA A 241 -9.32 31.99 20.09
CA ALA A 241 -9.75 32.36 18.73
C ALA A 241 -9.60 33.86 18.40
N ARG A 242 -9.48 34.72 19.42
CA ARG A 242 -9.18 36.15 19.26
C ARG A 242 -7.73 36.42 18.83
N ARG A 243 -6.82 35.49 19.06
CA ARG A 243 -5.36 35.61 18.82
C ARG A 243 -4.86 34.62 17.78
N HIS A 244 -5.53 33.47 17.62
CA HIS A 244 -5.11 32.41 16.69
C HIS A 244 -6.30 31.87 15.89
N PRO A 245 -6.12 31.49 14.62
CA PRO A 245 -7.18 30.82 13.87
C PRO A 245 -7.50 29.44 14.48
N PRO A 246 -8.73 28.93 14.27
CA PRO A 246 -9.09 27.61 14.74
C PRO A 246 -8.33 26.52 13.99
N LEU A 247 -7.95 25.46 14.71
CA LEU A 247 -7.36 24.26 14.13
C LEU A 247 -8.37 23.60 13.17
N TRP A 248 -7.94 23.33 11.93
CA TRP A 248 -8.76 22.65 10.95
C TRP A 248 -8.37 21.17 10.81
N LEU A 249 -9.38 20.33 10.59
CA LEU A 249 -9.22 18.89 10.38
C LEU A 249 -10.09 18.44 9.20
N SER A 250 -9.55 17.61 8.31
CA SER A 250 -10.35 16.92 7.28
C SER A 250 -11.29 15.89 7.91
N SER A 251 -10.80 15.19 8.93
CA SER A 251 -11.50 14.20 9.74
C SER A 251 -10.84 14.03 11.10
N LEU A 252 -11.49 13.32 12.01
CA LEU A 252 -10.83 12.80 13.20
C LEU A 252 -10.16 11.47 12.85
N PRO A 253 -8.92 11.20 13.30
CA PRO A 253 -8.29 9.93 13.04
C PRO A 253 -9.00 8.83 13.84
N PRO A 254 -9.01 7.57 13.38
CA PRO A 254 -9.48 6.45 14.18
C PRO A 254 -8.67 6.33 15.49
N LYS A 255 -9.30 5.73 16.50
CA LYS A 255 -8.63 5.43 17.77
C LYS A 255 -7.49 4.43 17.56
N GLY A 256 -6.51 4.46 18.46
CA GLY A 256 -5.39 3.50 18.48
C GLY A 256 -4.02 4.13 18.22
N LEU A 257 -3.98 5.42 17.87
CA LEU A 257 -2.74 6.20 17.79
C LEU A 257 -2.53 6.95 19.10
N VAL A 258 -1.63 6.46 19.94
CA VAL A 258 -1.17 7.13 21.17
C VAL A 258 0.31 7.45 20.98
N VAL A 259 0.78 8.65 21.28
CA VAL A 259 2.21 8.99 21.16
C VAL A 259 2.98 8.53 22.40
N THR A 260 2.66 9.06 23.57
CA THR A 260 3.34 8.72 24.82
C THR A 260 2.70 7.49 25.49
N VAL A 261 3.44 6.37 25.53
CA VAL A 261 3.04 5.15 26.24
C VAL A 261 3.65 5.11 27.65
N PRO A 262 2.99 4.54 28.67
CA PRO A 262 3.59 4.40 29.99
C PRO A 262 4.80 3.43 29.95
N GLY A 263 5.87 3.77 30.67
CA GLY A 263 6.97 2.83 30.90
C GLY A 263 6.54 1.68 31.81
N ARG A 264 7.01 0.46 31.55
CA ARG A 264 6.90 -0.65 32.52
C ARG A 264 7.58 -0.22 33.83
N PRO A 265 7.01 -0.50 35.02
CA PRO A 265 7.72 -0.32 36.28
C PRO A 265 9.00 -1.14 36.24
N ALA A 266 10.13 -0.53 36.60
CA ALA A 266 11.41 -1.22 36.73
C ALA A 266 11.27 -2.34 37.76
N GLU A 267 11.54 -3.57 37.34
CA GLU A 267 11.58 -4.74 38.22
C GLU A 267 12.61 -4.46 39.32
N THR A 268 12.11 -4.44 40.55
CA THR A 268 12.85 -4.02 41.73
C THR A 268 13.91 -5.07 42.05
N ALA A 269 15.15 -4.61 42.16
CA ALA A 269 16.29 -5.41 42.56
C ALA A 269 16.05 -6.10 43.90
N GLN A 270 16.19 -7.44 43.95
CA GLN A 270 16.54 -8.15 45.18
C GLN A 270 17.46 -9.36 44.91
N ASN A 271 18.69 -9.20 45.42
CA ASN A 271 19.54 -10.22 46.04
C ASN A 271 20.51 -11.05 45.19
N SER A 272 21.60 -10.37 44.83
CA SER A 272 23.01 -10.72 45.06
C SER A 272 23.32 -11.98 45.90
N ARG A 273 24.11 -12.90 45.32
CA ARG A 273 25.29 -13.47 45.99
C ARG A 273 26.44 -13.52 44.99
N ALA A 274 27.48 -12.74 45.30
CA ALA A 274 28.65 -12.50 44.48
C ALA A 274 29.68 -13.62 44.62
N VAL A 275 30.30 -13.97 43.49
CA VAL A 275 31.71 -14.37 43.40
C VAL A 275 32.32 -13.50 42.30
N ILE A 276 33.36 -12.73 42.64
CA ILE A 276 34.18 -11.82 41.82
C ILE A 276 35.63 -12.01 42.34
N PRO A 277 36.74 -11.78 41.61
CA PRO A 277 37.02 -11.63 40.15
C PRO A 277 38.21 -12.51 39.68
N ILE A 278 38.61 -12.47 38.39
CA ILE A 278 39.89 -11.89 37.90
C ILE A 278 39.65 -11.32 36.48
N PRO A 279 40.24 -10.17 36.09
CA PRO A 279 39.85 -9.37 34.92
C PRO A 279 40.67 -9.70 33.67
N ASP A 280 40.15 -9.26 32.51
CA ASP A 280 40.92 -8.53 31.49
C ASP A 280 39.96 -7.83 30.50
N PHE A 281 40.24 -6.56 30.21
CA PHE A 281 39.65 -5.79 29.11
C PHE A 281 40.68 -5.74 27.97
N PRO A 282 40.28 -5.83 26.68
CA PRO A 282 39.66 -4.68 26.03
C PRO A 282 38.54 -4.96 25.00
N ALA A 283 37.87 -3.85 24.68
CA ALA A 283 36.83 -3.53 23.70
C ALA A 283 36.57 -4.40 22.43
N GLN A 284 35.26 -4.54 22.14
CA GLN A 284 34.53 -4.66 20.85
C GLN A 284 34.61 -5.93 19.95
N ALA A 285 33.44 -6.56 19.72
CA ALA A 285 32.86 -6.86 18.38
C ALA A 285 31.41 -7.43 18.52
N GLY A 286 30.47 -6.88 17.74
CA GLY A 286 29.03 -7.15 17.81
C GLY A 286 28.55 -8.44 17.14
N ARG A 287 27.42 -8.97 17.61
CA ARG A 287 26.78 -10.26 17.28
C ARG A 287 26.31 -10.39 15.81
N PRO A 288 26.80 -11.39 15.04
CA PRO A 288 26.30 -11.77 13.70
C PRO A 288 25.24 -12.91 13.67
N ASP A 289 24.84 -13.47 14.81
CA ASP A 289 24.34 -14.85 14.86
C ASP A 289 22.91 -15.08 14.29
N ALA A 290 22.02 -14.10 14.33
CA ALA A 290 20.60 -14.29 13.96
C ALA A 290 20.36 -14.32 12.42
N TYR A 291 21.11 -13.52 11.66
CA TYR A 291 20.98 -13.46 10.20
C TYR A 291 21.61 -14.67 9.53
N GLU A 292 22.76 -15.13 10.05
CA GLU A 292 23.41 -16.35 9.59
C GLU A 292 22.49 -17.57 9.76
N LEU A 293 21.83 -17.70 10.93
CA LEU A 293 20.86 -18.75 11.21
C LEU A 293 19.67 -18.72 10.25
N SER A 294 19.09 -17.54 9.95
CA SER A 294 17.97 -17.42 9.02
C SER A 294 18.33 -17.75 7.56
N PHE A 295 19.54 -17.37 7.12
CA PHE A 295 20.04 -17.71 5.79
C PHE A 295 20.27 -19.22 5.71
N TRP A 296 20.93 -19.79 6.72
CA TRP A 296 21.18 -21.23 6.78
C TRP A 296 19.87 -22.03 6.81
N ASP A 297 18.85 -21.60 7.57
CA ASP A 297 17.55 -22.27 7.65
C ASP A 297 16.83 -22.36 6.30
N THR A 298 17.04 -21.35 5.46
CA THR A 298 16.45 -21.26 4.12
C THR A 298 17.13 -22.23 3.13
N ILE A 299 18.45 -22.44 3.25
CA ILE A 299 19.21 -23.24 2.28
C ILE A 299 19.56 -24.66 2.77
N LYS A 300 19.40 -24.97 4.06
CA LYS A 300 19.80 -26.27 4.65
C LYS A 300 19.06 -27.49 4.09
N THR A 301 18.01 -27.32 3.29
CA THR A 301 17.31 -28.40 2.58
C THR A 301 17.41 -28.29 1.07
N SER A 302 18.12 -27.29 0.55
CA SER A 302 18.28 -27.07 -0.89
C SER A 302 19.16 -28.15 -1.51
N GLU A 303 18.86 -28.56 -2.75
CA GLU A 303 19.71 -29.44 -3.55
C GLU A 303 20.61 -28.66 -4.54
N ASN A 304 20.64 -27.33 -4.43
CA ASN A 304 21.36 -26.45 -5.35
C ASN A 304 22.73 -26.05 -4.79
N ALA A 305 23.81 -26.48 -5.44
CA ALA A 305 25.17 -26.17 -5.02
C ALA A 305 25.49 -24.65 -5.01
N ALA A 306 24.83 -23.86 -5.86
CA ALA A 306 25.06 -22.42 -5.96
C ALA A 306 24.54 -21.63 -4.74
N GLU A 307 23.53 -22.15 -4.04
CA GLU A 307 22.97 -21.51 -2.85
C GLU A 307 23.88 -21.72 -1.63
N TYR A 308 24.49 -22.90 -1.50
CA TYR A 308 25.54 -23.15 -0.50
C TYR A 308 26.81 -22.32 -0.78
N ARG A 309 27.16 -22.10 -2.06
CA ARG A 309 28.24 -21.19 -2.47
C ARG A 309 27.97 -19.77 -1.99
N ALA A 310 26.76 -19.26 -2.23
CA ALA A 310 26.37 -17.91 -1.82
C ALA A 310 26.42 -17.73 -0.29
N TYR A 311 26.07 -18.76 0.49
CA TYR A 311 26.23 -18.74 1.94
C TYR A 311 27.71 -18.69 2.37
N LEU A 312 28.59 -19.44 1.72
CA LEU A 312 30.03 -19.43 2.02
C LEU A 312 30.71 -18.11 1.66
N ASP A 313 30.24 -17.42 0.61
CA ASP A 313 30.78 -16.13 0.19
C ASP A 313 30.28 -15.00 1.11
N ALA A 314 29.03 -15.08 1.60
CA ALA A 314 28.45 -14.12 2.54
C ALA A 314 28.96 -14.31 3.98
N TYR A 315 29.24 -15.55 4.40
CA TYR A 315 29.67 -15.90 5.75
C TYR A 315 30.91 -16.80 5.72
N PRO A 316 32.09 -16.29 5.30
CA PRO A 316 33.30 -17.09 5.07
C PRO A 316 33.87 -17.74 6.34
N ASN A 317 33.57 -17.17 7.52
CA ASN A 317 33.90 -17.73 8.85
C ASN A 317 32.65 -18.14 9.65
N GLY A 318 31.51 -18.31 8.97
CA GLY A 318 30.24 -18.67 9.59
C GLY A 318 30.23 -20.05 10.25
N ARG A 319 29.37 -20.24 11.24
CA ARG A 319 29.19 -21.44 12.05
C ARG A 319 28.78 -22.68 11.24
N PHE A 320 28.19 -22.52 10.06
CA PHE A 320 27.81 -23.64 9.18
C PHE A 320 28.70 -23.78 7.94
N THR A 321 29.83 -23.05 7.84
CA THR A 321 30.74 -23.11 6.68
C THR A 321 31.25 -24.51 6.37
N ALA A 322 31.60 -25.31 7.38
CA ALA A 322 32.04 -26.69 7.17
C ALA A 322 30.94 -27.56 6.54
N LEU A 323 29.68 -27.37 6.97
CA LEU A 323 28.53 -28.13 6.48
C LEU A 323 28.08 -27.63 5.09
N ALA A 324 28.13 -26.33 4.86
CA ALA A 324 27.85 -25.72 3.57
C ALA A 324 28.86 -26.16 2.49
N LYS A 325 30.17 -26.22 2.80
CA LYS A 325 31.20 -26.76 1.88
C LYS A 325 30.95 -28.23 1.52
N ALA A 326 30.57 -29.04 2.51
CA ALA A 326 30.26 -30.45 2.28
C ALA A 326 29.01 -30.63 1.39
N ARG A 327 27.97 -29.81 1.61
CA ARG A 327 26.73 -29.82 0.80
C ARG A 327 26.96 -29.28 -0.62
N GLU A 328 27.71 -28.19 -0.76
CA GLU A 328 28.13 -27.63 -2.05
C GLU A 328 28.83 -28.68 -2.92
N GLN A 329 29.80 -29.41 -2.34
CA GLN A 329 30.50 -30.47 -3.07
C GLN A 329 29.59 -31.66 -3.40
N LEU A 330 28.74 -32.09 -2.47
CA LEU A 330 27.81 -33.20 -2.69
C LEU A 330 26.86 -32.93 -3.86
N PHE A 331 26.27 -31.73 -3.92
CA PHE A 331 25.33 -31.37 -4.99
C PHE A 331 26.02 -30.93 -6.29
N ARG A 332 27.26 -30.45 -6.23
CA ARG A 332 28.08 -30.22 -7.44
C ARG A 332 28.44 -31.54 -8.13
N ASN A 333 28.78 -32.57 -7.37
CA ASN A 333 29.06 -33.90 -7.90
C ASN A 333 27.78 -34.58 -8.43
N LYS A 334 26.62 -34.37 -7.78
CA LYS A 334 25.30 -34.83 -8.25
C LYS A 334 24.86 -34.14 -9.55
N ALA A 335 25.14 -32.83 -9.69
CA ALA A 335 24.88 -32.07 -10.92
C ALA A 335 25.83 -32.47 -12.08
N GLY A 336 27.09 -32.80 -11.78
CA GLY A 336 28.04 -33.33 -12.76
C GLY A 336 27.72 -34.76 -13.25
N ALA A 337 26.98 -35.55 -12.47
CA ALA A 337 26.47 -36.86 -12.88
C ALA A 337 25.19 -36.76 -13.74
N SER A 338 24.43 -35.67 -13.64
CA SER A 338 23.17 -35.46 -14.38
C SER A 338 23.34 -34.76 -15.73
N SER A 339 24.51 -34.18 -16.02
CA SER A 339 24.82 -33.57 -17.33
C SER A 339 25.21 -34.59 -18.41
N ALA A 340 25.29 -35.89 -18.08
CA ALA A 340 25.55 -36.95 -19.04
C ALA A 340 24.29 -37.53 -19.72
N SER A 341 23.07 -37.05 -19.42
CA SER A 341 21.85 -37.63 -20.00
C SER A 341 20.70 -36.62 -20.21
N LEU A 342 20.99 -35.42 -20.72
CA LEU A 342 19.97 -34.51 -21.27
C LEU A 342 20.45 -33.89 -22.59
N ALA A 343 20.72 -34.76 -23.56
CA ALA A 343 20.73 -34.42 -24.98
C ALA A 343 19.64 -35.25 -25.65
N ALA A 344 18.40 -34.74 -25.64
CA ALA A 344 17.31 -34.99 -26.60
C ALA A 344 15.95 -34.72 -25.93
N ALA A 345 15.44 -33.49 -26.01
CA ALA A 345 14.00 -33.23 -25.95
C ALA A 345 13.70 -31.98 -26.78
N THR A 346 13.09 -32.21 -27.93
CA THR A 346 12.73 -31.25 -28.98
C THR A 346 11.73 -30.19 -28.47
N PRO A 347 11.81 -28.91 -28.91
CA PRO A 347 10.84 -27.90 -28.52
C PRO A 347 9.47 -28.19 -29.14
N GLY A 348 8.44 -28.27 -28.29
CA GLY A 348 7.04 -28.27 -28.70
C GLY A 348 6.64 -26.95 -29.35
N ARG A 349 5.91 -27.07 -30.45
CA ARG A 349 5.44 -26.03 -31.37
C ARG A 349 4.75 -24.84 -30.67
N PRO A 350 5.02 -23.57 -31.05
CA PRO A 350 4.19 -22.45 -30.63
C PRO A 350 2.82 -22.57 -31.30
N VAL A 351 1.75 -22.40 -30.53
CA VAL A 351 0.40 -22.19 -31.07
C VAL A 351 0.37 -20.77 -31.63
N SER A 352 0.65 -20.65 -32.93
CA SER A 352 0.37 -19.46 -33.70
C SER A 352 -1.14 -19.37 -33.95
N VAL A 353 -1.82 -18.49 -33.23
CA VAL A 353 -3.14 -18.02 -33.64
C VAL A 353 -2.91 -16.84 -34.58
N SER A 354 -2.76 -17.14 -35.87
CA SER A 354 -2.86 -16.13 -36.94
C SER A 354 -4.31 -16.01 -37.37
N GLY A 355 -4.94 -14.89 -37.04
CA GLY A 355 -6.23 -14.49 -37.59
C GLY A 355 -6.53 -13.09 -37.09
N ALA A 356 -6.77 -12.15 -38.01
CA ALA A 356 -7.27 -10.83 -37.65
C ALA A 356 -8.53 -11.01 -36.77
N GLU A 357 -8.41 -10.76 -35.47
CA GLU A 357 -9.48 -10.99 -34.51
C GLU A 357 -10.64 -10.06 -34.84
N LYS A 358 -11.80 -10.64 -35.18
CA LYS A 358 -13.03 -9.90 -35.43
C LYS A 358 -13.51 -9.32 -34.11
N THR A 359 -13.30 -8.02 -33.91
CA THR A 359 -13.97 -7.30 -32.85
C THR A 359 -15.47 -7.19 -33.13
N THR A 360 -16.27 -7.04 -32.08
CA THR A 360 -17.73 -6.94 -32.17
C THR A 360 -18.25 -5.77 -31.33
N ARG A 361 -19.38 -5.19 -31.73
CA ARG A 361 -20.13 -4.19 -30.97
C ARG A 361 -21.60 -4.56 -30.98
N ASP A 362 -22.26 -4.48 -29.82
CA ASP A 362 -23.68 -4.82 -29.70
C ASP A 362 -24.62 -3.63 -30.04
N CYS A 363 -24.08 -2.41 -30.07
CA CYS A 363 -24.78 -1.19 -30.47
C CYS A 363 -23.77 -0.11 -30.89
N GLU A 364 -24.26 1.00 -31.46
CA GLU A 364 -23.41 2.12 -31.93
C GLU A 364 -22.55 2.72 -30.81
N ASP A 365 -23.17 2.98 -29.65
CA ASP A 365 -22.49 3.55 -28.46
C ASP A 365 -21.91 2.50 -27.51
N CYS A 366 -21.86 1.23 -27.92
CA CYS A 366 -21.41 0.14 -27.06
C CYS A 366 -19.89 -0.04 -27.15
N PRO A 367 -19.24 -0.44 -26.04
CA PRO A 367 -17.83 -0.81 -26.06
C PRO A 367 -17.53 -1.89 -27.11
N GLU A 368 -16.38 -1.75 -27.75
CA GLU A 368 -15.85 -2.75 -28.66
C GLU A 368 -15.30 -3.94 -27.88
N LEU A 369 -15.68 -5.14 -28.29
CA LEU A 369 -15.36 -6.39 -27.60
C LEU A 369 -14.54 -7.33 -28.48
N THR A 370 -13.63 -8.07 -27.87
CA THR A 370 -12.95 -9.23 -28.48
C THR A 370 -13.24 -10.49 -27.69
N LEU A 371 -13.22 -11.65 -28.35
CA LEU A 371 -13.44 -12.95 -27.71
C LEU A 371 -12.14 -13.42 -27.06
N ILE A 372 -12.16 -13.58 -25.74
CA ILE A 372 -11.08 -14.18 -24.96
C ILE A 372 -11.33 -15.70 -24.89
N PRO A 373 -10.41 -16.53 -25.40
CA PRO A 373 -10.61 -17.98 -25.44
C PRO A 373 -10.50 -18.59 -24.04
N PRO A 374 -11.20 -19.72 -23.77
CA PRO A 374 -11.02 -20.47 -22.54
C PRO A 374 -9.57 -20.98 -22.44
N GLY A 375 -9.09 -21.17 -21.21
CA GLY A 375 -7.71 -21.59 -20.96
C GLY A 375 -7.39 -21.66 -19.48
N SER A 376 -6.13 -21.95 -19.17
CA SER A 376 -5.62 -21.95 -17.79
C SER A 376 -4.34 -21.15 -17.71
N PHE A 377 -4.11 -20.51 -16.57
CA PHE A 377 -2.90 -19.73 -16.31
C PHE A 377 -2.55 -19.72 -14.83
N GLU A 378 -1.32 -19.32 -14.54
CA GLU A 378 -0.84 -19.08 -13.17
C GLU A 378 -1.13 -17.63 -12.77
N MET A 379 -2.07 -17.47 -11.84
CA MET A 379 -2.48 -16.18 -11.30
C MET A 379 -1.60 -15.77 -10.12
N GLY A 380 -1.20 -14.51 -10.07
CA GLY A 380 -0.37 -13.92 -9.02
C GLY A 380 1.13 -13.87 -9.33
N SER A 381 1.93 -13.52 -8.33
CA SER A 381 3.39 -13.39 -8.45
C SER A 381 4.09 -13.57 -7.10
N ASN A 382 5.35 -14.01 -7.16
CA ASN A 382 6.26 -14.06 -6.01
C ASN A 382 7.27 -12.91 -5.98
N GLU A 383 7.20 -11.99 -6.94
CA GLU A 383 8.27 -11.02 -7.21
C GLU A 383 8.28 -9.83 -6.24
N LEU A 384 7.11 -9.30 -5.87
CA LEU A 384 7.05 -7.99 -5.20
C LEU A 384 6.13 -7.93 -4.00
N PHE A 385 4.83 -8.20 -4.15
CA PHE A 385 3.86 -7.97 -3.07
C PHE A 385 3.31 -9.28 -2.49
N GLU A 386 3.23 -9.38 -1.17
CA GLU A 386 2.72 -10.58 -0.47
C GLU A 386 1.25 -10.89 -0.81
N PHE A 387 0.44 -9.87 -1.09
CA PHE A 387 -0.98 -10.05 -1.46
C PHE A 387 -1.19 -10.59 -2.88
N GLU A 388 -0.11 -10.77 -3.64
CA GLU A 388 -0.09 -11.46 -4.94
C GLU A 388 0.18 -12.96 -4.81
N LYS A 389 0.36 -13.43 -3.57
CA LYS A 389 0.69 -14.83 -3.25
C LYS A 389 -0.53 -15.58 -2.68
N PRO A 390 -0.52 -16.93 -2.78
CA PRO A 390 0.39 -17.71 -3.60
C PRO A 390 0.08 -17.58 -5.09
N VAL A 391 1.10 -17.80 -5.93
CA VAL A 391 0.87 -18.12 -7.34
C VAL A 391 0.05 -19.41 -7.40
N HIS A 392 -1.00 -19.42 -8.21
CA HIS A 392 -1.91 -20.56 -8.26
C HIS A 392 -2.59 -20.69 -9.63
N SER A 393 -2.84 -21.94 -10.03
CA SER A 393 -3.53 -22.23 -11.28
C SER A 393 -5.01 -21.88 -11.21
N VAL A 394 -5.49 -21.19 -12.25
CA VAL A 394 -6.88 -20.83 -12.49
C VAL A 394 -7.29 -21.26 -13.90
N THR A 395 -8.47 -21.83 -14.04
CA THR A 395 -9.03 -22.29 -15.32
C THR A 395 -10.27 -21.47 -15.69
N ILE A 396 -10.16 -20.71 -16.77
CA ILE A 396 -11.28 -20.06 -17.46
C ILE A 396 -11.94 -21.10 -18.38
N ARG A 397 -13.07 -21.67 -17.96
CA ARG A 397 -13.72 -22.79 -18.69
C ARG A 397 -14.45 -22.36 -19.95
N ASN A 398 -15.10 -21.21 -19.89
CA ASN A 398 -15.87 -20.66 -21.00
C ASN A 398 -15.16 -19.42 -21.50
N GLY A 399 -15.04 -19.29 -22.83
CA GLY A 399 -14.61 -18.02 -23.40
C GLY A 399 -15.62 -16.91 -23.06
N PHE A 400 -15.15 -15.68 -23.01
CA PHE A 400 -15.95 -14.51 -22.71
C PHE A 400 -15.53 -13.36 -23.62
N HIS A 401 -16.40 -12.37 -23.81
CA HIS A 401 -16.05 -11.18 -24.57
C HIS A 401 -15.59 -10.09 -23.60
N LEU A 402 -14.44 -9.48 -23.86
CA LEU A 402 -13.90 -8.40 -23.03
C LEU A 402 -13.78 -7.12 -23.85
N GLY A 403 -14.05 -5.98 -23.22
CA GLY A 403 -13.76 -4.66 -23.78
C GLY A 403 -12.31 -4.58 -24.24
N THR A 404 -12.11 -4.28 -25.53
CA THR A 404 -10.77 -4.12 -26.13
C THR A 404 -10.01 -2.97 -25.48
N ARG A 405 -10.74 -2.02 -24.91
CA ARG A 405 -10.29 -0.79 -24.28
C ARG A 405 -11.05 -0.55 -22.97
N GLU A 406 -10.55 0.35 -22.15
CA GLU A 406 -11.28 0.92 -21.00
C GLU A 406 -12.56 1.61 -21.51
N VAL A 407 -13.63 1.65 -20.68
CA VAL A 407 -14.85 2.39 -21.04
C VAL A 407 -14.51 3.87 -21.16
N THR A 408 -14.93 4.49 -22.26
CA THR A 408 -14.63 5.88 -22.58
C THR A 408 -15.65 6.85 -21.98
N PHE A 409 -15.29 8.12 -21.88
CA PHE A 409 -16.25 9.17 -21.53
C PHE A 409 -17.42 9.24 -22.51
N ALA A 410 -17.21 9.03 -23.81
CA ALA A 410 -18.29 9.00 -24.80
C ALA A 410 -19.30 7.88 -24.54
N GLU A 411 -18.81 6.66 -24.26
CA GLU A 411 -19.64 5.51 -23.92
C GLU A 411 -20.36 5.70 -22.57
N TRP A 412 -19.69 6.32 -21.59
CA TRP A 412 -20.30 6.70 -20.31
C TRP A 412 -21.39 7.77 -20.48
N ASP A 413 -21.14 8.79 -21.29
CA ASP A 413 -22.10 9.86 -21.54
C ASP A 413 -23.38 9.34 -22.16
N ALA A 414 -23.30 8.37 -23.07
CA ALA A 414 -24.47 7.67 -23.60
C ALA A 414 -25.30 6.99 -22.48
N CYS A 415 -24.66 6.42 -21.46
CA CYS A 415 -25.37 5.88 -20.30
C CYS A 415 -26.07 6.97 -19.49
N VAL A 416 -25.42 8.12 -19.29
CA VAL A 416 -25.99 9.25 -18.55
C VAL A 416 -27.18 9.86 -19.32
N ASP A 417 -27.01 10.13 -20.61
CA ASP A 417 -28.02 10.75 -21.46
C ASP A 417 -29.25 9.86 -21.64
N GLN A 418 -29.08 8.55 -21.60
CA GLN A 418 -30.16 7.56 -21.68
C GLN A 418 -30.74 7.20 -20.29
N GLY A 419 -30.30 7.88 -19.23
CA GLY A 419 -30.82 7.72 -17.86
C GLY A 419 -30.39 6.43 -17.15
N GLY A 420 -29.41 5.69 -17.68
CA GLY A 420 -28.85 4.49 -17.06
C GLY A 420 -27.84 4.78 -15.95
N CYS A 421 -27.13 5.91 -16.05
CA CYS A 421 -26.12 6.35 -15.11
C CYS A 421 -26.49 7.74 -14.55
N THR A 422 -26.39 7.93 -13.24
CA THR A 422 -26.83 9.19 -12.59
C THR A 422 -25.69 10.19 -12.36
N TYR A 423 -24.45 9.74 -12.47
CA TYR A 423 -23.27 10.56 -12.17
C TYR A 423 -22.51 10.90 -13.45
N ARG A 424 -22.20 12.19 -13.63
CA ARG A 424 -21.38 12.68 -14.74
C ARG A 424 -20.03 13.17 -14.17
N PRO A 425 -18.97 12.34 -14.20
CA PRO A 425 -17.66 12.72 -13.67
C PRO A 425 -17.06 13.91 -14.42
N SER A 426 -16.29 14.73 -13.71
CA SER A 426 -15.52 15.81 -14.32
C SER A 426 -14.44 15.24 -15.23
N ASP A 427 -14.29 15.84 -16.42
CA ASP A 427 -13.19 15.53 -17.34
C ASP A 427 -11.89 16.30 -17.00
N ARG A 428 -11.94 17.13 -15.94
CA ARG A 428 -10.82 17.95 -15.46
C ARG A 428 -10.23 18.89 -16.52
N ASN A 429 -11.05 19.32 -17.48
CA ASN A 429 -10.64 20.12 -18.63
C ASN A 429 -9.62 19.42 -19.54
N LEU A 430 -9.56 18.08 -19.53
CA LEU A 430 -8.72 17.29 -20.43
C LEU A 430 -9.42 16.94 -21.75
N GLY A 431 -10.72 17.23 -21.83
CA GLY A 431 -11.61 16.74 -22.86
C GLY A 431 -12.21 15.39 -22.47
N ARG A 432 -13.43 15.15 -22.96
CA ARG A 432 -14.19 13.89 -22.85
C ARG A 432 -13.85 12.99 -24.05
N GLY A 433 -14.85 12.36 -24.66
CA GLY A 433 -14.67 11.59 -25.89
C GLY A 433 -14.02 10.24 -25.64
N GLN A 434 -12.92 9.96 -26.34
CA GLN A 434 -12.23 8.66 -26.34
C GLN A 434 -11.26 8.45 -25.17
N ARG A 435 -11.20 9.37 -24.21
CA ARG A 435 -10.46 9.15 -22.96
C ARG A 435 -11.22 8.19 -22.06
N PRO A 436 -10.53 7.37 -21.24
CA PRO A 436 -11.21 6.50 -20.29
C PRO A 436 -12.01 7.34 -19.31
N VAL A 437 -13.23 6.90 -19.00
CA VAL A 437 -13.99 7.50 -17.90
C VAL A 437 -13.26 7.18 -16.60
N THR A 438 -12.94 8.21 -15.84
CA THR A 438 -12.34 8.09 -14.51
C THR A 438 -13.13 8.90 -13.48
N ASP A 439 -12.68 8.89 -12.23
CA ASP A 439 -13.37 9.56 -11.12
C ASP A 439 -14.74 8.94 -10.81
N ILE A 440 -14.85 7.63 -11.02
CA ILE A 440 -16.04 6.82 -10.72
C ILE A 440 -15.75 5.82 -9.60
N HIS A 441 -16.78 5.45 -8.84
CA HIS A 441 -16.66 4.41 -7.82
C HIS A 441 -17.21 3.06 -8.35
N TRP A 442 -16.89 1.95 -7.68
CA TRP A 442 -17.26 0.61 -8.15
C TRP A 442 -18.76 0.44 -8.44
N ASN A 443 -19.63 1.01 -7.59
CA ASN A 443 -21.08 0.93 -7.80
C ASN A 443 -21.56 1.64 -9.09
N ASP A 444 -20.82 2.67 -9.56
CA ASP A 444 -21.13 3.40 -10.79
C ASP A 444 -20.83 2.50 -12.01
N ALA A 445 -19.69 1.81 -11.96
CA ALA A 445 -19.31 0.84 -12.99
C ALA A 445 -20.28 -0.34 -13.07
N VAL A 446 -20.76 -0.84 -11.92
CA VAL A 446 -21.79 -1.88 -11.88
C VAL A 446 -23.11 -1.38 -12.48
N ALA A 447 -23.55 -0.18 -12.13
CA ALA A 447 -24.76 0.42 -12.71
C ALA A 447 -24.65 0.56 -14.24
N TYR A 448 -23.49 0.97 -14.75
CA TYR A 448 -23.22 1.00 -16.18
C TYR A 448 -23.36 -0.38 -16.83
N THR A 449 -22.79 -1.43 -16.25
CA THR A 449 -22.91 -2.79 -16.80
C THR A 449 -24.34 -3.32 -16.76
N ALA A 450 -25.12 -2.93 -15.75
CA ALA A 450 -26.54 -3.26 -15.65
C ALA A 450 -27.36 -2.56 -16.74
N TRP A 451 -27.13 -1.26 -16.96
CA TRP A 451 -27.73 -0.50 -18.06
C TRP A 451 -27.36 -1.10 -19.43
N LEU A 452 -26.08 -1.41 -19.65
CA LEU A 452 -25.62 -1.99 -20.90
C LEU A 452 -26.26 -3.35 -21.16
N SER A 453 -26.46 -4.15 -20.11
CA SER A 453 -27.19 -5.41 -20.20
C SER A 453 -28.64 -5.23 -20.63
N LEU A 454 -29.34 -4.26 -20.04
CA LEU A 454 -30.72 -3.93 -20.38
C LEU A 454 -30.84 -3.42 -21.83
N LYS A 455 -29.95 -2.53 -22.25
CA LYS A 455 -29.92 -1.93 -23.59
C LYS A 455 -29.70 -2.97 -24.69
N THR A 456 -28.75 -3.88 -24.46
CA THR A 456 -28.30 -4.85 -25.49
C THR A 456 -29.01 -6.20 -25.41
N LYS A 457 -29.73 -6.48 -24.32
CA LYS A 457 -30.28 -7.80 -24.00
C LYS A 457 -29.20 -8.89 -23.90
N ARG A 458 -27.95 -8.49 -23.64
CA ARG A 458 -26.81 -9.38 -23.36
C ARG A 458 -26.43 -9.24 -21.90
N LYS A 459 -25.70 -10.20 -21.36
CA LYS A 459 -25.28 -10.16 -19.96
C LYS A 459 -23.89 -9.52 -19.86
N TYR A 460 -23.89 -8.25 -19.47
CA TYR A 460 -22.68 -7.48 -19.15
C TYR A 460 -22.43 -7.43 -17.65
N ARG A 461 -21.16 -7.42 -17.27
CA ARG A 461 -20.68 -7.28 -15.89
C ARG A 461 -19.25 -6.74 -15.87
N LEU A 462 -18.75 -6.44 -14.68
CA LEU A 462 -17.30 -6.32 -14.49
C LEU A 462 -16.64 -7.70 -14.65
N PRO A 463 -15.42 -7.76 -15.22
CA PRO A 463 -14.65 -8.99 -15.19
C PRO A 463 -14.35 -9.39 -13.74
N SER A 464 -14.19 -10.69 -13.49
CA SER A 464 -13.51 -11.12 -12.29
C SER A 464 -12.04 -10.72 -12.38
N GLU A 465 -11.37 -10.69 -11.26
CA GLU A 465 -9.95 -10.44 -11.21
C GLU A 465 -9.14 -11.51 -11.95
N ALA A 466 -9.58 -12.76 -11.83
CA ALA A 466 -8.96 -13.88 -12.54
C ALA A 466 -9.10 -13.73 -14.06
N GLU A 467 -10.29 -13.36 -14.54
CA GLU A 467 -10.54 -13.08 -15.96
C GLU A 467 -9.69 -11.90 -16.44
N TRP A 468 -9.59 -10.84 -15.63
CA TRP A 468 -8.78 -9.66 -15.94
C TRP A 468 -7.29 -10.02 -16.05
N GLU A 469 -6.73 -10.76 -15.08
CA GLU A 469 -5.30 -11.12 -15.10
C GLU A 469 -4.98 -12.10 -16.25
N TYR A 470 -5.86 -13.07 -16.50
CA TYR A 470 -5.75 -13.98 -17.63
C TYR A 470 -5.69 -13.19 -18.94
N ALA A 471 -6.61 -12.25 -19.11
CA ALA A 471 -6.70 -11.39 -20.27
C ALA A 471 -5.47 -10.47 -20.41
N ALA A 472 -4.99 -9.88 -19.31
CA ALA A 472 -3.81 -9.01 -19.30
C ALA A 472 -2.54 -9.76 -19.72
N ARG A 473 -2.41 -11.02 -19.28
CA ARG A 473 -1.28 -11.89 -19.58
C ARG A 473 -1.30 -12.43 -21.00
N ALA A 474 -2.48 -12.68 -21.57
CA ALA A 474 -2.64 -13.19 -22.94
C ALA A 474 -1.69 -14.37 -23.28
N GLY A 475 -1.59 -15.34 -22.36
CA GLY A 475 -0.70 -16.51 -22.48
C GLY A 475 0.74 -16.30 -22.01
N SER A 476 1.14 -15.08 -21.65
CA SER A 476 2.47 -14.75 -21.13
C SER A 476 2.59 -14.99 -19.62
N THR A 477 3.76 -15.47 -19.19
CA THR A 477 4.16 -15.53 -17.77
C THR A 477 5.06 -14.36 -17.37
N ALA A 478 5.22 -13.37 -18.25
CA ALA A 478 6.06 -12.21 -17.99
C ALA A 478 5.46 -11.26 -16.94
N THR A 479 6.30 -10.35 -16.47
CA THR A 479 5.98 -9.35 -15.44
C THR A 479 4.95 -8.32 -15.93
N TYR A 480 5.07 -7.88 -17.19
CA TYR A 480 4.16 -6.94 -17.86
C TYR A 480 3.47 -7.62 -19.06
N PRO A 481 2.34 -7.06 -19.57
CA PRO A 481 1.66 -7.62 -20.75
C PRO A 481 2.56 -7.79 -21.98
N TRP A 482 3.56 -6.91 -22.16
CA TRP A 482 4.48 -6.92 -23.30
C TRP A 482 5.81 -7.65 -23.03
N GLY A 483 6.14 -7.97 -21.78
CA GLY A 483 7.46 -8.55 -21.47
C GLY A 483 7.92 -8.45 -20.02
N ARG A 484 9.18 -8.82 -19.77
CA ARG A 484 9.76 -8.86 -18.41
C ARG A 484 10.37 -7.53 -17.97
N THR A 485 10.74 -6.68 -18.92
CA THR A 485 11.35 -5.39 -18.66
C THR A 485 10.35 -4.27 -18.92
N LEU A 486 10.45 -3.20 -18.13
CA LEU A 486 9.71 -1.98 -18.40
C LEU A 486 10.11 -1.44 -19.77
N ASP A 487 9.13 -1.19 -20.61
CA ASP A 487 9.29 -0.49 -21.89
C ASP A 487 8.49 0.82 -21.81
N LYS A 488 9.17 1.89 -22.17
CA LYS A 488 8.74 3.28 -21.99
C LYS A 488 7.61 3.68 -22.93
N GLU A 489 7.43 2.96 -24.03
CA GLU A 489 6.46 3.26 -25.08
C GLU A 489 5.29 2.26 -25.13
N GLN A 490 5.14 1.42 -24.10
CA GLN A 490 4.07 0.40 -24.03
C GLN A 490 2.91 0.76 -23.10
N ALA A 491 3.04 1.84 -22.32
CA ALA A 491 2.03 2.25 -21.34
C ALA A 491 2.06 3.75 -21.05
N ASN A 492 0.93 4.27 -20.56
CA ASN A 492 0.84 5.59 -19.95
C ASN A 492 1.02 5.47 -18.43
N CYS A 493 2.15 5.90 -17.89
CA CYS A 493 2.44 5.84 -16.45
C CYS A 493 3.52 6.83 -16.00
N VAL A 494 3.67 7.02 -14.69
CA VAL A 494 4.78 7.81 -14.12
C VAL A 494 6.09 7.06 -14.35
N GLY A 495 6.94 7.60 -15.21
CA GLY A 495 8.25 7.02 -15.54
C GLY A 495 8.23 6.00 -16.68
N CYS A 496 7.08 5.74 -17.29
CA CYS A 496 7.00 5.01 -18.55
C CYS A 496 7.47 5.91 -19.69
N ASN A 497 6.78 7.00 -19.99
CA ASN A 497 7.05 7.76 -21.22
C ASN A 497 8.27 8.69 -21.11
N ALA A 498 8.93 8.98 -22.25
CA ALA A 498 10.03 9.96 -22.32
C ALA A 498 9.62 11.36 -21.81
N GLN A 499 8.36 11.74 -22.02
CA GLN A 499 7.75 12.93 -21.45
C GLN A 499 6.70 12.53 -20.43
N ALA A 500 6.81 13.03 -19.20
CA ALA A 500 5.87 12.69 -18.13
C ALA A 500 4.44 13.14 -18.50
N ARG A 501 3.56 12.16 -18.74
CA ARG A 501 2.12 12.37 -18.93
C ARG A 501 1.46 12.21 -17.56
N LYS A 502 1.02 13.31 -16.96
CA LYS A 502 0.34 13.33 -15.65
C LYS A 502 -1.19 13.33 -15.79
N GLN A 503 -1.67 12.68 -16.84
CA GLN A 503 -3.07 12.66 -17.24
C GLN A 503 -3.34 11.40 -18.06
N THR A 504 -4.60 11.02 -18.19
CA THR A 504 -5.00 9.98 -19.14
C THR A 504 -4.60 10.37 -20.56
N VAL A 505 -4.65 9.41 -21.48
CA VAL A 505 -4.66 9.66 -22.92
C VAL A 505 -5.92 9.02 -23.51
N GLU A 506 -6.17 9.24 -24.80
CA GLU A 506 -7.19 8.46 -25.49
C GLU A 506 -6.84 6.98 -25.41
N VAL A 507 -7.85 6.14 -25.24
CA VAL A 507 -7.68 4.68 -25.17
C VAL A 507 -7.12 4.14 -26.49
N GLY A 508 -6.33 3.08 -26.42
CA GLY A 508 -5.78 2.39 -27.58
C GLY A 508 -4.55 3.06 -28.20
N GLN A 509 -3.87 3.97 -27.49
CA GLN A 509 -2.65 4.62 -28.00
C GLN A 509 -1.38 3.78 -27.85
N PHE A 510 -1.43 2.70 -27.08
CA PHE A 510 -0.31 1.78 -26.88
C PHE A 510 -0.57 0.43 -27.56
N PRO A 511 0.46 -0.36 -27.87
CA PRO A 511 0.26 -1.65 -28.52
C PRO A 511 -0.65 -2.59 -27.71
N ALA A 512 -1.55 -3.27 -28.40
CA ALA A 512 -2.37 -4.31 -27.80
C ALA A 512 -1.53 -5.54 -27.41
N ASN A 513 -1.99 -6.28 -26.40
CA ASN A 513 -1.42 -7.60 -26.08
C ASN A 513 -1.88 -8.68 -27.08
N ALA A 514 -1.47 -9.93 -26.87
CA ALA A 514 -1.75 -11.04 -27.79
C ALA A 514 -3.25 -11.43 -27.93
N PHE A 515 -4.13 -10.88 -27.09
CA PHE A 515 -5.59 -11.01 -27.22
C PHE A 515 -6.27 -9.75 -27.78
N GLY A 516 -5.49 -8.82 -28.37
CA GLY A 516 -6.04 -7.61 -28.95
C GLY A 516 -6.55 -6.59 -27.92
N LEU A 517 -6.08 -6.69 -26.66
CA LEU A 517 -6.48 -5.78 -25.58
C LEU A 517 -5.48 -4.66 -25.39
N TYR A 518 -5.99 -3.44 -25.36
CA TYR A 518 -5.25 -2.20 -25.15
C TYR A 518 -5.30 -1.78 -23.69
N ASP A 519 -4.29 -1.01 -23.28
CA ASP A 519 -4.21 -0.33 -21.98
C ASP A 519 -4.36 -1.26 -20.76
N MET A 520 -4.04 -2.55 -20.90
CA MET A 520 -4.05 -3.51 -19.78
C MET A 520 -3.00 -3.17 -18.70
N ALA A 521 -2.14 -2.18 -18.94
CA ALA A 521 -1.19 -1.64 -17.97
C ALA A 521 -1.04 -0.13 -18.18
N GLY A 522 -1.37 0.66 -17.15
CA GLY A 522 -1.34 2.13 -17.20
C GLY A 522 -2.65 2.75 -17.67
N ASN A 523 -2.61 4.02 -18.05
CA ASN A 523 -3.76 4.86 -18.40
C ASN A 523 -4.77 5.02 -17.25
N ALA A 524 -5.73 4.11 -17.05
CA ALA A 524 -6.62 4.08 -15.90
C ALA A 524 -6.59 2.73 -15.17
N ALA A 525 -6.62 2.79 -13.84
CA ALA A 525 -6.80 1.61 -13.00
C ALA A 525 -8.21 1.06 -13.18
N GLU A 526 -8.39 -0.26 -13.19
CA GLU A 526 -9.66 -0.85 -13.60
C GLU A 526 -10.36 -1.63 -12.50
N TRP A 527 -11.62 -1.26 -12.24
CA TRP A 527 -12.49 -1.98 -11.31
C TRP A 527 -12.82 -3.38 -11.82
N VAL A 528 -12.65 -4.38 -10.94
CA VAL A 528 -13.09 -5.76 -11.19
C VAL A 528 -14.16 -6.17 -10.16
N ALA A 529 -14.84 -7.29 -10.39
CA ALA A 529 -15.95 -7.74 -9.56
C ALA A 529 -15.52 -8.17 -8.16
N ASP A 530 -14.27 -8.60 -7.98
CA ASP A 530 -13.79 -9.28 -6.79
C ASP A 530 -13.74 -8.38 -5.55
N CYS A 531 -14.09 -8.97 -4.42
CA CYS A 531 -13.76 -8.45 -3.11
C CYS A 531 -12.26 -8.52 -2.90
N TRP A 532 -11.71 -7.54 -2.21
CA TRP A 532 -10.31 -7.62 -1.85
C TRP A 532 -10.04 -8.73 -0.83
N SER A 533 -8.94 -9.46 -1.04
CA SER A 533 -8.33 -10.35 -0.07
C SER A 533 -6.83 -10.08 0.01
N GLU A 534 -6.25 -10.20 1.21
CA GLU A 534 -4.82 -10.03 1.48
C GLU A 534 -3.96 -11.20 0.96
N SER A 535 -4.58 -12.23 0.41
CA SER A 535 -3.89 -13.33 -0.25
C SER A 535 -4.82 -14.05 -1.22
N TYR A 536 -4.24 -14.80 -2.16
CA TYR A 536 -4.98 -15.67 -3.07
C TYR A 536 -5.31 -17.04 -2.49
N ARG A 537 -5.05 -17.31 -1.19
CA ARG A 537 -5.29 -18.65 -0.60
C ARG A 537 -6.75 -19.09 -0.70
N ALA A 538 -7.68 -18.15 -0.62
CA ALA A 538 -9.11 -18.39 -0.72
C ALA A 538 -9.70 -17.99 -2.10
N ALA A 539 -8.86 -17.63 -3.07
CA ALA A 539 -9.32 -17.19 -4.38
C ALA A 539 -9.92 -18.37 -5.17
N PRO A 540 -11.03 -18.15 -5.90
CA PRO A 540 -11.60 -19.18 -6.77
C PRO A 540 -10.62 -19.56 -7.88
N ARG A 541 -10.67 -20.83 -8.29
CA ARG A 541 -9.77 -21.40 -9.32
C ARG A 541 -10.48 -21.66 -10.65
N ASP A 542 -11.73 -21.26 -10.76
CA ASP A 542 -12.60 -21.48 -11.92
C ASP A 542 -12.89 -20.20 -12.72
N GLY A 543 -12.18 -19.11 -12.41
CA GLY A 543 -12.38 -17.80 -13.01
C GLY A 543 -13.52 -16.99 -12.40
N SER A 544 -14.28 -17.52 -11.44
CA SER A 544 -15.32 -16.76 -10.76
C SER A 544 -14.73 -15.71 -9.82
N ALA A 545 -15.48 -14.63 -9.60
CA ALA A 545 -15.06 -13.56 -8.68
C ALA A 545 -15.07 -14.04 -7.23
N TYR A 546 -14.00 -13.72 -6.49
CA TYR A 546 -13.97 -13.88 -5.05
C TYR A 546 -14.98 -12.93 -4.39
N THR A 547 -15.92 -13.49 -3.65
CA THR A 547 -16.97 -12.71 -2.97
C THR A 547 -17.04 -13.04 -1.49
N THR A 548 -17.40 -12.06 -0.67
CA THR A 548 -17.65 -12.23 0.77
C THR A 548 -18.91 -11.46 1.18
N PRO A 549 -19.63 -11.88 2.23
CA PRO A 549 -20.86 -11.20 2.67
C PRO A 549 -20.68 -9.73 3.09
N ALA A 550 -19.48 -9.34 3.53
CA ALA A 550 -19.16 -7.98 4.00
C ALA A 550 -18.10 -7.32 3.09
N CYS A 551 -18.37 -7.32 1.80
CA CYS A 551 -17.45 -6.82 0.78
C CYS A 551 -17.44 -5.30 0.71
N ARG A 552 -16.63 -4.67 1.56
CA ARG A 552 -16.44 -3.21 1.58
C ARG A 552 -15.48 -2.73 0.49
N GLU A 553 -14.53 -3.59 0.12
CA GLU A 553 -13.38 -3.22 -0.70
C GLU A 553 -13.33 -4.06 -1.94
N ARG A 554 -13.09 -3.41 -3.07
CA ARG A 554 -13.02 -4.06 -4.37
C ARG A 554 -11.61 -3.93 -4.92
N VAL A 555 -11.25 -4.91 -5.71
CA VAL A 555 -9.97 -4.97 -6.37
C VAL A 555 -9.92 -3.97 -7.54
N LEU A 556 -8.76 -3.35 -7.73
CA LEU A 556 -8.35 -2.66 -8.95
C LEU A 556 -7.12 -3.34 -9.54
N ARG A 557 -7.02 -3.30 -10.87
CA ARG A 557 -5.91 -3.86 -11.65
C ARG A 557 -5.36 -2.86 -12.67
N GLY A 558 -4.24 -3.19 -13.31
CA GLY A 558 -3.64 -2.45 -14.43
C GLY A 558 -2.76 -1.25 -14.05
N GLY A 559 -3.03 -0.61 -12.91
CA GLY A 559 -2.37 0.67 -12.59
C GLY A 559 -2.86 1.79 -13.50
N SER A 560 -2.31 2.99 -13.37
CA SER A 560 -2.79 4.18 -14.08
C SER A 560 -1.66 5.09 -14.54
N PHE A 561 -2.02 6.17 -15.24
CA PHE A 561 -1.11 7.24 -15.63
C PHE A 561 -0.32 7.84 -14.45
N ASN A 562 -0.85 7.77 -13.22
CA ASN A 562 -0.23 8.33 -12.02
C ASN A 562 0.53 7.29 -11.19
N ASN A 563 0.57 6.02 -11.62
CA ASN A 563 1.31 5.00 -10.91
C ASN A 563 2.68 4.76 -11.53
N ASP A 564 3.62 4.34 -10.69
CA ASP A 564 4.92 3.87 -11.14
C ASP A 564 4.85 2.42 -11.67
N PRO A 565 5.88 1.96 -12.40
CA PRO A 565 5.90 0.66 -13.06
C PRO A 565 5.59 -0.55 -12.18
N ARG A 566 5.81 -0.49 -10.86
CA ARG A 566 5.52 -1.61 -9.94
C ARG A 566 4.05 -1.99 -9.92
N TYR A 567 3.16 -1.04 -10.21
CA TYR A 567 1.70 -1.22 -10.25
C TYR A 567 1.16 -1.56 -11.63
N LEU A 568 2.01 -1.55 -12.66
CA LEU A 568 1.66 -1.90 -14.04
C LEU A 568 1.88 -3.37 -14.37
N ARG A 569 2.47 -4.13 -13.43
CA ARG A 569 2.68 -5.56 -13.62
C ARG A 569 1.35 -6.27 -13.78
N SER A 570 1.29 -7.32 -14.61
CA SER A 570 0.05 -8.08 -14.82
C SER A 570 -0.50 -8.63 -13.50
N ALA A 571 0.36 -9.00 -12.55
CA ALA A 571 -0.02 -9.47 -11.22
C ALA A 571 -0.37 -8.36 -10.21
N ALA A 572 -0.11 -7.08 -10.52
CA ALA A 572 -0.23 -5.99 -9.55
C ALA A 572 -1.68 -5.67 -9.19
N ARG A 573 -1.98 -5.76 -7.90
CA ARG A 573 -3.33 -5.58 -7.37
C ARG A 573 -3.34 -4.46 -6.35
N PHE A 574 -4.42 -3.72 -6.30
CA PHE A 574 -4.69 -2.74 -5.24
C PHE A 574 -6.20 -2.64 -5.05
N LYS A 575 -6.63 -1.73 -4.20
CA LYS A 575 -8.02 -1.69 -3.74
C LYS A 575 -8.45 -0.30 -3.33
N TYR A 576 -9.74 -0.10 -3.46
CA TYR A 576 -10.46 0.99 -2.83
C TYR A 576 -11.79 0.48 -2.30
N GLU A 577 -12.44 1.27 -1.46
CA GLU A 577 -13.80 0.99 -1.04
C GLU A 577 -14.78 1.19 -2.21
N THR A 578 -15.92 0.50 -2.14
CA THR A 578 -16.92 0.47 -3.23
C THR A 578 -17.47 1.85 -3.63
N ASP A 579 -17.40 2.84 -2.73
CA ASP A 579 -17.96 4.18 -2.86
C ASP A 579 -16.88 5.27 -3.08
N VAL A 580 -15.59 4.91 -3.08
CA VAL A 580 -14.51 5.86 -3.34
C VAL A 580 -14.41 6.15 -4.84
N ARG A 581 -14.57 7.43 -5.18
CA ARG A 581 -14.20 7.97 -6.50
C ARG A 581 -12.77 8.42 -6.44
N PHE A 582 -11.98 7.94 -7.40
CA PHE A 582 -10.61 8.38 -7.55
C PHE A 582 -10.32 8.61 -9.02
N TYR A 583 -9.60 9.69 -9.29
CA TYR A 583 -9.49 10.28 -10.61
C TYR A 583 -8.65 9.51 -11.63
N THR A 584 -8.03 8.43 -11.16
CA THR A 584 -7.27 7.50 -11.99
C THR A 584 -7.97 6.16 -12.13
N ASN A 585 -9.11 5.95 -11.46
CA ASN A 585 -9.86 4.71 -11.48
C ASN A 585 -10.98 4.79 -12.51
N GLY A 586 -10.94 3.90 -13.50
CA GLY A 586 -11.99 3.59 -14.47
C GLY A 586 -12.34 2.10 -14.41
N PHE A 587 -12.71 1.53 -15.55
CA PHE A 587 -13.06 0.12 -15.68
C PHE A 587 -13.16 -0.30 -17.13
N ARG A 588 -13.20 -1.62 -17.37
CA ARG A 588 -13.65 -2.21 -18.64
C ARG A 588 -14.80 -3.19 -18.38
N VAL A 589 -15.54 -3.50 -19.44
CA VAL A 589 -16.68 -4.40 -19.36
C VAL A 589 -16.36 -5.79 -19.87
N LEU A 590 -17.02 -6.79 -19.29
CA LEU A 590 -17.07 -8.15 -19.78
C LEU A 590 -18.51 -8.48 -20.18
N ARG A 591 -18.67 -9.18 -21.30
CA ARG A 591 -19.93 -9.77 -21.76
C ARG A 591 -19.80 -11.29 -21.81
N GLU A 592 -20.77 -11.98 -21.23
CA GLU A 592 -20.89 -13.43 -21.37
C GLU A 592 -21.03 -13.82 -22.87
N PRO A 593 -20.63 -15.04 -23.26
CA PRO A 593 -20.67 -15.49 -24.66
C PRO A 593 -22.06 -15.47 -25.32
#